data_AF-A0A4Q5WLG1-F1
#
_entry.id   AF-A0A4Q5WLG1-F1
#
_cell.length_a   1.000
_cell.length_b   1.000
_cell.length_c   1.000
_cell.angle_alpha   90.00
_cell.angle_beta   90.00
_cell.angle_gamma   90.00
#
_symmetry.space_group_name_H-M   'P 1'
#
loop_
_entity.id
_entity.type
_entity.pdbx_description
1 polymer ?
#
loop_
_entity_poly.entity_id
_entity_poly.type
_entity_poly.pdbx_seq_one_letter_code
_entity_poly.pdbx_strand_id
1 'polypeptide(L)'
;MKPLLTFLILLFAGVHTSAGAKGNSGGSDSLAARTPAVSLVYFTTSPGFTGAFLQWRVSHTEGLQYFVVERSYDSKTFKPLAVVNAKSEQPVYFYKDEEVLGLRRKAY
;
A
#
# COMPACT_ATOMS: atom_id res chain seq x y z
N MET A 1 16.90 -9.47 22.28
CA MET A 1 17.07 -9.03 20.88
C MET A 1 15.81 -8.27 20.48
N LYS A 2 15.90 -6.97 20.14
CA LYS A 2 14.74 -6.20 19.66
C LYS A 2 14.44 -6.62 18.23
N PRO A 3 13.22 -7.10 17.88
CA PRO A 3 12.90 -7.43 16.50
C PRO A 3 12.95 -6.14 15.67
N LEU A 4 13.69 -6.18 14.57
CA LEU A 4 13.68 -5.11 13.59
C LEU A 4 12.33 -5.18 12.86
N LEU A 5 11.48 -4.18 13.10
CA LEU A 5 10.13 -4.12 12.52
C LEU A 5 10.22 -3.52 11.11
N THR A 6 9.81 -4.27 10.10
CA THR A 6 9.89 -3.85 8.69
C THR A 6 8.48 -3.66 8.12
N PHE A 7 8.25 -2.48 7.54
CA PHE A 7 7.03 -2.16 6.80
C PHE A 7 7.34 -2.12 5.30
N LEU A 8 6.42 -2.64 4.50
CA LEU A 8 6.47 -2.60 3.03
C LEU A 8 5.15 -2.06 2.50
N ILE A 9 5.22 -1.25 1.45
CA ILE A 9 4.04 -0.80 0.70
C ILE A 9 4.07 -1.50 -0.65
N LEU A 10 3.00 -2.25 -0.93
CA LEU A 10 2.75 -2.75 -2.27
C LEU A 10 1.81 -1.79 -3.00
N LEU A 11 2.28 -1.30 -4.14
CA LEU A 11 1.53 -0.43 -5.05
C LEU A 11 0.74 -1.33 -6.01
N PHE A 12 -0.59 -1.27 -5.96
CA PHE A 12 -1.44 -1.95 -6.93
C PHE A 12 -2.15 -0.88 -7.77
N ALA A 13 -1.92 -0.90 -9.10
CA ALA A 13 -2.72 -0.11 -10.00
C ALA A 13 -4.02 -0.85 -10.31
N GLY A 14 -5.16 -0.19 -10.09
CA GLY A 14 -6.45 -0.69 -10.52
C GLY A 14 -6.70 -0.24 -11.96
N VAL A 15 -7.02 -1.18 -12.84
CA VAL A 15 -7.36 -0.92 -14.25
C VAL A 15 -8.68 -0.13 -14.34
N HIS A 16 -8.68 0.99 -15.05
CA HIS A 16 -9.90 1.63 -15.53
C HIS A 16 -10.44 0.83 -16.72
N THR A 17 -11.42 -0.05 -16.51
CA THR A 17 -12.29 -0.48 -17.61
C THR A 17 -13.49 0.46 -17.67
N SER A 18 -13.35 1.59 -18.35
CA SER A 18 -14.52 2.34 -18.79
C SER A 18 -15.17 1.55 -19.93
N ALA A 19 -16.13 0.68 -19.58
CA ALA A 19 -16.98 -0.01 -20.53
C ALA A 19 -17.81 1.02 -21.31
N GLY A 20 -17.36 1.34 -22.51
CA GLY A 20 -17.99 2.35 -23.35
C GLY A 20 -17.40 2.41 -24.76
N ALA A 21 -17.35 1.28 -25.48
CA ALA A 21 -17.15 1.31 -26.92
C ALA A 21 -17.81 0.10 -27.59
N LYS A 22 -18.95 0.36 -28.22
CA LYS A 22 -19.63 -0.51 -29.18
C LYS A 22 -18.90 -0.32 -30.52
N GLY A 23 -18.25 -1.35 -31.09
CA GLY A 23 -17.77 -1.29 -32.48
C GLY A 23 -16.55 -2.13 -32.83
N ASN A 24 -16.82 -3.27 -33.48
CA ASN A 24 -16.13 -3.87 -34.63
C ASN A 24 -14.59 -4.05 -34.71
N SER A 25 -14.21 -5.33 -34.84
CA SER A 25 -13.17 -5.91 -35.71
C SER A 25 -11.71 -5.43 -35.66
N GLY A 26 -10.83 -6.38 -35.29
CA GLY A 26 -9.54 -6.55 -35.97
C GLY A 26 -8.38 -5.75 -35.40
N GLY A 27 -7.71 -6.31 -34.40
CA GLY A 27 -6.43 -5.80 -33.89
C GLY A 27 -6.09 -6.49 -32.59
N SER A 28 -5.17 -7.44 -32.64
CA SER A 28 -4.53 -8.03 -31.47
C SER A 28 -3.56 -7.03 -30.84
N ASP A 29 -4.08 -5.87 -30.44
CA ASP A 29 -3.40 -4.99 -29.51
C ASP A 29 -3.88 -5.39 -28.14
N SER A 30 -3.05 -6.15 -27.46
CA SER A 30 -3.15 -6.44 -26.06
C SER A 30 -3.35 -5.10 -25.32
N LEU A 31 -4.60 -4.72 -25.08
CA LEU A 31 -5.05 -3.80 -24.02
C LEU A 31 -4.76 -4.44 -22.64
N ALA A 32 -3.61 -5.11 -22.52
CA ALA A 32 -2.98 -5.44 -21.27
C ALA A 32 -2.72 -4.09 -20.63
N ALA A 33 -3.68 -3.69 -19.80
CA ALA A 33 -3.73 -2.43 -19.10
C ALA A 33 -2.32 -2.09 -18.65
N ARG A 34 -1.75 -1.06 -19.28
CA ARG A 34 -0.42 -0.57 -18.96
C ARG A 34 -0.54 -0.02 -17.54
N THR A 35 -0.31 -0.87 -16.54
CA THR A 35 -0.24 -0.50 -15.14
C THR A 35 0.60 0.76 -15.07
N PRO A 36 0.07 1.92 -14.66
CA PRO A 36 0.87 3.12 -14.53
C PRO A 36 2.05 2.78 -13.62
N ALA A 37 3.25 2.87 -14.17
CA ALA A 37 4.47 2.55 -13.46
C ALA A 37 4.74 3.65 -12.46
N VAL A 38 4.26 3.47 -11.23
CA VAL A 38 4.49 4.37 -10.12
C VAL A 38 5.80 4.00 -9.42
N SER A 39 6.62 5.00 -9.09
CA SER A 39 7.87 4.82 -8.35
C SER A 39 7.72 5.33 -6.93
N LEU A 40 8.23 4.57 -5.96
CA LEU A 40 8.39 5.02 -4.58
C LEU A 40 9.59 5.98 -4.52
N VAL A 41 9.34 7.24 -4.19
CA VAL A 41 10.38 8.28 -4.06
C VAL A 41 11.04 8.21 -2.68
N TYR A 42 10.25 8.11 -1.63
CA TYR A 42 10.74 7.82 -0.28
C TYR A 42 9.69 7.12 0.55
N PHE A 43 10.15 6.43 1.60
CA PHE A 43 9.34 5.86 2.66
C PHE A 43 10.05 6.10 3.98
N THR A 44 9.34 6.61 4.96
CA THR A 44 9.86 6.85 6.31
C THR A 44 8.87 6.35 7.34
N THR A 45 9.42 5.88 8.46
CA THR A 45 8.67 5.47 9.64
C THR A 45 9.20 6.22 10.84
N SER A 46 8.29 6.77 11.63
CA SER A 46 8.63 7.37 12.92
C SER A 46 7.86 6.69 14.04
N PRO A 47 8.51 6.33 15.15
CA PRO A 47 7.83 5.72 16.28
C PRO A 47 6.85 6.72 16.91
N GLY A 48 5.65 6.26 17.23
CA GLY A 48 4.65 6.98 18.01
C GLY A 48 4.41 6.27 19.35
N PHE A 49 3.75 6.95 20.28
CA PHE A 49 3.53 6.42 21.64
C PHE A 49 2.72 5.10 21.66
N THR A 50 1.81 4.92 20.70
CA THR A 50 0.93 3.75 20.58
C THR A 50 1.13 2.97 19.28
N GLY A 51 2.22 3.21 18.56
CA GLY A 51 2.49 2.57 17.27
C GLY A 51 3.51 3.32 16.43
N ALA A 52 3.20 3.56 15.15
CA ALA A 52 4.14 4.21 14.22
C ALA A 52 3.41 5.08 13.18
N PHE A 53 4.03 6.20 12.82
CA PHE A 53 3.63 7.01 11.68
C PHE A 53 4.42 6.58 10.45
N LEU A 54 3.70 6.19 9.40
CA LEU A 54 4.24 5.87 8.09
C LEU A 54 3.96 7.04 7.16
N GLN A 55 4.99 7.52 6.49
CA GLN A 55 4.88 8.54 5.46
C GLN A 55 5.66 8.10 4.24
N TRP A 56 5.07 8.28 3.07
CA TRP A 56 5.73 7.95 1.82
C TRP A 56 5.42 8.97 0.74
N ARG A 57 6.26 8.96 -0.30
CA ARG A 57 6.00 9.71 -1.52
C ARG A 57 6.12 8.82 -2.72
N VAL A 58 5.19 8.98 -3.65
CA VAL A 58 5.23 8.36 -4.98
C VAL A 58 5.46 9.42 -6.07
N SER A 59 5.87 8.97 -7.26
CA SER A 59 6.12 9.86 -8.39
C SER A 59 4.85 10.49 -8.99
N HIS A 60 3.71 9.80 -8.89
CA HIS A 60 2.36 10.27 -9.27
C HIS A 60 1.30 9.34 -8.66
N THR A 61 0.04 9.79 -8.62
CA THR A 61 -1.12 8.97 -8.22
C THR A 61 -2.17 8.78 -9.30
N GLU A 62 -1.93 9.28 -10.51
CA GLU A 62 -2.87 9.11 -11.63
C GLU A 62 -3.07 7.61 -11.93
N GLY A 63 -4.34 7.18 -11.98
CA GLY A 63 -4.71 5.78 -12.18
C GLY A 63 -4.48 4.85 -10.97
N LEU A 64 -4.03 5.37 -9.82
CA LEU A 64 -3.95 4.61 -8.57
C LEU A 64 -5.25 4.79 -7.77
N GLN A 65 -5.75 3.70 -7.20
CA GLN A 65 -6.93 3.74 -6.33
C GLN A 65 -6.52 3.78 -4.85
N TYR A 66 -5.57 2.93 -4.46
CA TYR A 66 -5.16 2.77 -3.08
C TYR A 66 -3.74 2.20 -2.96
N PHE A 67 -3.19 2.33 -1.76
CA PHE A 67 -1.98 1.69 -1.29
C PHE A 67 -2.36 0.62 -0.27
N VAL A 68 -1.74 -0.55 -0.36
CA VAL A 68 -1.86 -1.57 0.69
C VAL A 68 -0.65 -1.45 1.61
N VAL A 69 -0.92 -1.21 2.90
CA VAL A 69 0.10 -1.15 3.94
C VAL A 69 0.21 -2.52 4.56
N GLU A 70 1.42 -3.09 4.52
CA GLU A 70 1.71 -4.40 5.10
C GLU A 70 2.83 -4.31 6.14
N ARG A 71 2.80 -5.26 7.08
CA ARG A 71 3.82 -5.36 8.12
C ARG A 71 4.37 -6.75 8.23
N SER A 72 5.67 -6.82 8.49
CA SER A 72 6.38 -8.04 8.81
C SER A 72 7.16 -7.91 10.12
N TYR A 73 7.13 -8.97 10.92
CA TYR A 73 7.97 -9.11 12.12
C TYR A 73 9.28 -9.86 11.84
N ASP A 74 9.34 -10.59 10.72
CA ASP A 74 10.46 -11.46 10.33
C ASP A 74 11.13 -11.00 9.03
N SER A 75 10.65 -9.91 8.43
CA SER A 75 11.01 -9.41 7.10
C SER A 75 10.81 -10.42 5.96
N LYS A 76 10.03 -11.48 6.17
CA LYS A 76 9.74 -12.53 5.18
C LYS A 76 8.24 -12.63 4.91
N THR A 77 7.45 -12.66 5.97
CA THR A 77 6.00 -12.78 5.93
C THR A 77 5.37 -11.42 6.17
N PHE A 78 4.74 -10.87 5.14
CA PHE A 78 4.01 -9.61 5.22
C PHE A 78 2.52 -9.88 5.39
N LYS A 79 1.89 -9.17 6.33
CA LYS A 79 0.45 -9.24 6.58
C LYS A 79 -0.17 -7.87 6.31
N PRO A 80 -1.32 -7.82 5.62
CA PRO A 80 -2.02 -6.56 5.37
C PRO A 80 -2.52 -5.96 6.68
N LEU A 81 -2.31 -4.65 6.82
CA LEU A 81 -2.76 -3.85 7.96
C LEU A 81 -3.86 -2.88 7.57
N ALA A 82 -3.73 -2.22 6.42
CA ALA A 82 -4.62 -1.17 6.00
C ALA A 82 -4.61 -0.94 4.49
N VAL A 83 -5.66 -0.28 4.03
CA VAL A 83 -5.80 0.25 2.67
C VAL A 83 -5.89 1.77 2.78
N VAL A 84 -5.04 2.49 2.07
CA VAL A 84 -4.94 3.96 2.09
C VAL A 84 -5.25 4.49 0.71
N ASN A 85 -6.26 5.36 0.57
CA ASN A 85 -6.64 5.90 -0.73
C ASN A 85 -5.51 6.70 -1.39
N ALA A 86 -5.31 6.51 -2.69
CA ALA A 86 -4.26 7.19 -3.46
C ALA A 86 -4.68 8.59 -3.94
N LYS A 87 -5.24 9.41 -3.03
CA LYS A 87 -5.66 10.79 -3.35
C LYS A 87 -4.53 11.81 -3.31
N SER A 88 -3.36 11.42 -2.80
CA SER A 88 -2.20 12.28 -2.61
C SER A 88 -0.94 11.50 -2.94
N GLU A 89 0.03 12.15 -3.57
CA GLU A 89 1.38 11.63 -3.77
C GLU A 89 2.15 11.48 -2.46
N GLN A 90 1.70 12.12 -1.38
CA GLN A 90 2.33 12.11 -0.06
C GLN A 90 1.35 11.69 1.04
N PRO A 91 0.86 10.45 1.04
CA PRO A 91 -0.03 9.95 2.07
C PRO A 91 0.69 9.71 3.39
N VAL A 92 -0.10 9.74 4.46
CA VAL A 92 0.32 9.44 5.84
C VAL A 92 -0.62 8.40 6.42
N TYR A 93 -0.07 7.43 7.14
CA TYR A 93 -0.83 6.42 7.86
C TYR A 93 -0.32 6.24 9.28
N PHE A 94 -1.22 6.21 10.26
CA PHE A 94 -0.87 5.92 11.65
C PHE A 94 -1.21 4.47 11.97
N TYR A 95 -0.17 3.64 12.10
CA TYR A 95 -0.28 2.28 12.59
C TYR A 95 -0.46 2.30 14.11
N LYS A 96 -1.47 1.59 14.61
CA LYS A 96 -1.70 1.34 16.04
C LYS A 96 -1.23 -0.06 16.40
N ASP A 97 -0.33 -0.16 17.37
CA ASP A 97 0.16 -1.44 17.86
C ASP A 97 -0.77 -2.00 18.93
N GLU A 98 -1.52 -3.05 18.58
CA GLU A 98 -2.46 -3.71 19.46
C GLU A 98 -1.80 -4.34 20.70
N GLU A 99 -0.52 -4.69 20.63
CA GLU A 99 0.23 -5.20 21.79
C GLU A 99 0.54 -4.10 22.77
N VAL A 100 0.97 -2.93 22.27
CA VAL A 100 1.23 -1.74 23.09
C VAL A 100 -0.07 -1.23 23.71
N LEU A 101 -1.17 -1.31 22.97
CA LEU A 101 -2.50 -0.93 23.46
C LEU A 101 -3.13 -1.98 24.39
N GLY A 102 -2.50 -3.13 24.61
CA GLY A 102 -3.04 -4.21 25.45
C GLY A 102 -4.30 -4.88 24.89
N LEU A 103 -4.61 -4.67 23.60
CA LEU A 103 -5.79 -5.22 22.93
C LEU A 103 -5.56 -6.66 22.45
N ARG A 104 -4.30 -7.06 22.29
CA ARG A 104 -3.94 -8.43 21.92
C ARG A 104 -3.95 -9.33 23.15
N ARG A 105 -4.97 -10.19 23.31
CA ARG A 105 -4.93 -11.27 24.32
C ARG A 105 -3.76 -12.19 23.98
N LYS A 106 -2.82 -12.36 24.90
CA LYS A 106 -1.82 -13.43 24.81
C LYS A 106 -2.58 -14.75 24.92
N ALA A 107 -2.63 -15.52 23.84
CA ALA A 107 -3.00 -16.92 23.93
C ALA A 107 -1.87 -17.61 24.72
N TYR A 108 -2.21 -18.07 25.93
CA TYR A 108 -1.36 -18.94 26.76
C TYR A 108 -1.56 -20.39 26.32
#